data_AF-A0A527H505-F1
#
_entry.id   AF-A0A527H505-F1
#
_cell.length_a   1.000
_cell.length_b   1.000
_cell.length_c   1.000
_cell.angle_alpha   90.00
_cell.angle_beta   90.00
_cell.angle_gamma   90.00
#
_symmetry.space_group_name_H-M   'P 1'
#
loop_
_entity.id
_entity.type
_entity.pdbx_description
1 polymer ?
#
loop_
_entity_poly.entity_id
_entity_poly.type
_entity_poly.pdbx_seq_one_letter_code
_entity_poly.pdbx_strand_id
1 'polypeptide(L)'
;MRRKALNLEDIAGHPALHRCVQAQSLALIDIYETSPRLASIFATQQRWLMGHVGLAMHFRRDPHDRRKELTVSRFIEFVHQHAVASRNTADAFIKEMLHYHVAEYVSGGDGRTHPLQPTAATV
;
A
#
# COMPACT_ATOMS: atom_id res chain seq x y z
N MET A 1 12.56 -2.94 -25.88
CA MET A 1 11.57 -1.92 -26.33
C MET A 1 11.09 -1.12 -25.14
N ARG A 2 11.36 0.19 -25.06
CA ARG A 2 10.71 1.08 -24.07
C ARG A 2 9.25 1.25 -24.49
N ARG A 3 8.28 0.77 -23.70
CA ARG A 3 6.88 1.15 -23.90
C ARG A 3 6.77 2.66 -23.70
N LYS A 4 6.22 3.36 -24.68
CA LYS A 4 5.87 4.78 -24.54
C LYS A 4 4.76 4.86 -23.48
N ALA A 5 4.91 5.74 -22.50
CA ALA A 5 3.84 6.01 -21.54
C ALA A 5 2.64 6.60 -22.29
N LEU A 6 1.43 6.15 -21.96
CA LEU A 6 0.20 6.73 -22.50
C LEU A 6 0.07 8.17 -22.02
N ASN A 7 -0.23 9.09 -22.92
CA ASN A 7 -0.59 10.46 -22.56
C ASN A 7 -2.10 10.54 -22.21
N LEU A 8 -2.56 11.71 -21.81
CA LEU A 8 -3.96 11.91 -21.39
C LEU A 8 -4.96 11.63 -22.53
N GLU A 9 -4.63 12.04 -23.76
CA GLU A 9 -5.47 11.83 -24.95
C GLU A 9 -5.53 10.34 -25.32
N ASP A 10 -4.41 9.63 -25.21
CA ASP A 10 -4.33 8.18 -25.43
C ASP A 10 -5.24 7.43 -24.45
N ILE A 11 -5.29 7.85 -23.18
CA ILE A 11 -6.15 7.26 -22.15
C ILE A 11 -7.62 7.61 -22.40
N ALA A 12 -7.92 8.89 -22.62
CA ALA A 12 -9.27 9.41 -22.80
C ALA A 12 -9.96 8.81 -24.05
N GLY A 13 -9.21 8.64 -25.14
CA GLY A 13 -9.71 8.06 -26.39
C GLY A 13 -9.75 6.53 -26.41
N HIS A 14 -9.24 5.85 -25.38
CA HIS A 14 -9.12 4.39 -25.41
C HIS A 14 -10.51 3.71 -25.32
N PRO A 15 -10.90 2.85 -26.29
CA PRO A 15 -12.23 2.22 -26.28
C PRO A 15 -12.54 1.38 -25.04
N ALA A 16 -11.52 0.89 -24.34
CA ALA A 16 -11.68 0.14 -23.10
C ALA A 16 -11.85 1.01 -21.85
N LEU A 17 -11.62 2.34 -21.92
CA LEU A 17 -11.59 3.22 -20.74
C LEU A 17 -12.83 3.04 -19.87
N HIS A 18 -14.02 3.15 -20.46
CA HIS A 18 -15.27 3.04 -19.72
C HIS A 18 -15.43 1.69 -19.02
N ARG A 19 -15.10 0.59 -19.73
CA ARG A 19 -15.15 -0.77 -19.15
C ARG A 19 -14.15 -0.94 -18.02
N CYS A 20 -12.94 -0.40 -18.16
CA CYS A 20 -11.92 -0.45 -17.11
C CYS A 20 -12.33 0.35 -15.87
N VAL A 21 -12.87 1.55 -16.06
CA VAL A 21 -13.39 2.38 -14.95
C VAL A 21 -14.56 1.67 -14.26
N GLN A 22 -15.50 1.11 -15.01
CA GLN A 22 -16.61 0.34 -14.44
C GLN A 22 -16.12 -0.86 -13.64
N ALA A 23 -15.20 -1.66 -14.20
CA ALA A 23 -14.63 -2.82 -13.52
C ALA A 23 -13.90 -2.43 -12.22
N GLN A 24 -13.14 -1.33 -12.25
CA GLN A 24 -12.48 -0.79 -11.06
C GLN A 24 -13.50 -0.35 -10.01
N SER A 25 -14.54 0.38 -10.39
CA SER A 25 -15.59 0.82 -9.47
C SER A 25 -16.32 -0.36 -8.83
N LEU A 26 -16.64 -1.40 -9.60
CA LEU A 26 -17.28 -2.61 -9.09
C LEU A 26 -16.37 -3.35 -8.10
N ALA A 27 -15.07 -3.47 -8.40
CA ALA A 27 -14.12 -4.07 -7.46
C ALA A 27 -14.02 -3.26 -6.15
N LEU A 28 -14.06 -1.93 -6.20
CA LEU A 28 -14.05 -1.09 -5.00
C LEU A 28 -15.33 -1.25 -4.17
N ILE A 29 -16.49 -1.39 -4.81
CA ILE A 29 -17.77 -1.68 -4.14
C ILE A 29 -17.72 -3.05 -3.46
N ASP A 30 -17.25 -4.08 -4.16
CA ASP A 30 -17.14 -5.44 -3.63
C ASP A 30 -16.19 -5.52 -2.41
N ILE A 31 -15.04 -4.83 -2.47
CA ILE A 31 -14.13 -4.69 -1.33
C ILE A 31 -14.81 -3.98 -0.17
N TYR A 32 -15.60 -2.93 -0.43
CA TYR A 32 -16.33 -2.20 0.60
C TYR A 32 -17.42 -3.06 1.26
N GLU A 33 -18.18 -3.82 0.48
CA GLU A 33 -19.20 -4.74 1.00
C GLU A 33 -18.58 -5.86 1.83
N THR A 34 -17.42 -6.37 1.42
CA THR A 34 -16.71 -7.45 2.13
C THR A 34 -16.00 -6.96 3.39
N SER A 35 -15.32 -5.81 3.32
CA SER A 35 -14.57 -5.23 4.42
C SER A 35 -14.46 -3.71 4.28
N PRO A 36 -15.38 -2.94 4.91
CA PRO A 36 -15.33 -1.48 4.91
C PRO A 36 -14.00 -0.92 5.43
N ARG A 37 -13.33 -1.66 6.34
CA ARG A 37 -12.03 -1.29 6.90
C ARG A 37 -10.91 -1.41 5.85
N LEU A 38 -10.90 -2.47 5.05
CA LEU A 38 -9.94 -2.60 3.94
C LEU A 38 -10.23 -1.56 2.85
N ALA A 39 -11.50 -1.32 2.53
CA ALA A 39 -11.89 -0.31 1.55
C ALA A 39 -11.40 1.10 1.92
N SER A 40 -11.26 1.41 3.22
CA SER A 40 -10.72 2.69 3.70
C SER A 40 -9.31 3.00 3.18
N ILE A 41 -8.52 1.99 2.82
CA ILE A 41 -7.17 2.16 2.25
C ILE A 41 -7.27 2.80 0.85
N PHE A 42 -8.33 2.49 0.12
CA PHE A 42 -8.57 2.98 -1.23
C PHE A 42 -9.39 4.29 -1.28
N ALA A 43 -9.85 4.79 -0.12
CA ALA A 43 -10.73 5.95 -0.03
C ALA A 43 -10.08 7.27 -0.47
N THR A 44 -8.75 7.37 -0.40
CA THR A 44 -8.01 8.55 -0.87
C THR A 44 -6.75 8.13 -1.60
N GLN A 45 -6.30 8.96 -2.56
CA GLN A 45 -5.04 8.74 -3.26
C GLN A 45 -3.86 8.62 -2.29
N GLN A 46 -3.85 9.44 -1.24
CA GLN A 46 -2.79 9.41 -0.23
C GLN A 46 -2.72 8.07 0.51
N ARG A 47 -3.86 7.52 0.96
CA ARG A 47 -3.90 6.21 1.63
C ARG A 47 -3.54 5.08 0.69
N TRP A 48 -3.99 5.16 -0.56
CA TRP A 48 -3.66 4.18 -1.58
C TRP A 48 -2.15 4.13 -1.85
N LEU A 49 -1.51 5.30 -2.00
CA LEU A 49 -0.06 5.40 -2.17
C LEU A 49 0.71 4.91 -0.93
N MET A 50 0.25 5.23 0.28
CA MET A 50 0.85 4.69 1.51
C MET A 50 0.75 3.16 1.57
N GLY A 51 -0.39 2.57 1.22
CA GLY A 51 -0.53 1.12 1.09
C GLY A 51 0.45 0.51 0.07
N HIS A 52 0.60 1.15 -1.09
CA HIS A 52 1.56 0.74 -2.11
C HIS A 52 3.02 0.82 -1.65
N VAL A 53 3.39 1.83 -0.87
CA VAL A 53 4.74 1.92 -0.26
C VAL A 53 4.98 0.71 0.66
N GLY A 54 4.02 0.40 1.54
CA GLY A 54 4.13 -0.74 2.45
C GLY A 54 4.28 -2.07 1.71
N LEU A 55 3.45 -2.32 0.69
CA LEU A 55 3.54 -3.52 -0.15
C LEU A 55 4.85 -3.58 -0.95
N ALA A 56 5.30 -2.46 -1.52
CA ALA A 56 6.56 -2.41 -2.26
C ALA A 56 7.77 -2.73 -1.35
N MET A 57 7.77 -2.24 -0.10
CA MET A 57 8.79 -2.60 0.90
C MET A 57 8.72 -4.09 1.25
N HIS A 58 7.51 -4.63 1.46
CA HIS A 58 7.32 -6.05 1.73
C HIS A 58 7.85 -6.95 0.61
N PHE A 59 7.49 -6.69 -0.65
CA PHE A 59 7.93 -7.52 -1.78
C PHE A 59 9.41 -7.34 -2.13
N ARG A 60 10.03 -6.22 -1.78
CA ARG A 60 11.47 -5.97 -1.97
C ARG A 60 12.34 -6.43 -0.80
N ARG A 61 11.75 -7.07 0.22
CA ARG A 61 12.49 -7.57 1.38
C ARG A 61 13.54 -8.58 0.94
N ASP A 62 14.67 -8.57 1.64
CA ASP A 62 15.76 -9.52 1.45
C ASP A 62 16.01 -10.19 2.80
N PRO A 63 15.76 -11.51 2.93
CA PRO A 63 15.93 -12.23 4.19
C PRO A 63 17.35 -12.15 4.77
N HIS A 64 18.35 -11.82 3.94
CA HIS A 64 19.74 -11.71 4.36
C HIS A 64 20.17 -10.27 4.67
N ASP A 65 19.32 -9.27 4.42
CA ASP A 65 19.59 -7.87 4.70
C ASP A 65 18.47 -7.25 5.54
N ARG A 66 18.70 -7.18 6.86
CA ARG A 66 17.78 -6.54 7.82
C ARG A 66 17.48 -5.08 7.47
N ARG A 67 18.36 -4.40 6.72
CA ARG A 67 18.12 -3.05 6.21
C ARG A 67 17.14 -3.03 5.04
N LYS A 68 16.45 -4.12 4.72
CA LYS A 68 15.30 -4.14 3.80
C LYS A 68 14.01 -4.60 4.48
N GLU A 69 14.02 -4.80 5.79
CA GLU A 69 12.80 -5.09 6.54
C GLU A 69 11.84 -3.88 6.51
N LEU A 70 10.54 -4.19 6.51
CA LEU A 70 9.49 -3.21 6.72
C LEU A 70 9.37 -2.95 8.22
N THR A 71 9.75 -1.78 8.69
CA THR A 71 9.54 -1.32 10.07
C THR A 71 8.74 -0.03 10.05
N VAL A 72 8.08 0.32 11.17
CA VAL A 72 7.32 1.58 11.29
C VAL A 72 8.19 2.79 10.93
N SER A 73 9.40 2.87 11.48
CA SER A 73 10.30 4.00 11.24
C SER A 73 10.70 4.14 9.77
N ARG A 74 11.02 3.02 9.11
CA ARG A 74 11.40 3.03 7.68
C ARG A 74 10.20 3.35 6.80
N PHE A 75 9.02 2.84 7.13
CA PHE A 75 7.79 3.17 6.43
C PHE A 75 7.54 4.69 6.47
N ILE A 76 7.61 5.28 7.66
CA ILE A 76 7.45 6.73 7.86
C ILE A 76 8.51 7.51 7.07
N GLU A 77 9.76 7.05 7.08
CA GLU A 77 10.86 7.66 6.33
C GLU A 77 10.60 7.64 4.82
N PHE A 78 10.25 6.48 4.24
CA PHE A 78 9.94 6.35 2.81
C PHE A 78 8.74 7.19 2.39
N VAL A 79 7.65 7.16 3.16
CA VAL A 79 6.43 7.95 2.88
C VAL A 79 6.75 9.45 2.87
N HIS A 80 7.56 9.91 3.84
CA HIS A 80 7.96 11.31 3.91
C HIS A 80 8.96 11.70 2.80
N GLN A 81 9.98 10.88 2.56
CA GLN A 81 11.00 11.12 1.54
C GLN A 81 10.39 11.24 0.13
N HIS A 82 9.36 10.46 -0.17
CA HIS A 82 8.65 10.50 -1.46
C HIS A 82 7.47 11.49 -1.48
N ALA A 83 7.35 12.36 -0.47
CA ALA A 83 6.28 13.35 -0.36
C ALA A 83 4.86 12.77 -0.49
N VAL A 84 4.66 11.51 -0.09
CA VAL A 84 3.36 10.85 -0.12
C VAL A 84 2.47 11.39 1.00
N ALA A 85 3.02 11.52 2.21
CA ALA A 85 2.34 12.09 3.36
C ALA A 85 3.31 12.65 4.41
N SER A 86 2.77 13.36 5.41
CA SER A 86 3.54 13.77 6.59
C SER A 86 3.95 12.56 7.44
N ARG A 87 4.96 12.72 8.30
CA ARG A 87 5.37 11.66 9.24
C ARG A 87 4.24 11.24 10.18
N ASN A 88 3.46 12.20 10.68
CA ASN A 88 2.33 11.92 11.58
C ASN A 88 1.20 11.17 10.86
N THR A 89 0.93 11.54 9.61
CA THR A 89 -0.06 10.84 8.78
C THR A 89 0.37 9.40 8.50
N ALA A 90 1.66 9.18 8.20
CA ALA A 90 2.22 7.85 7.98
C ALA A 90 2.17 6.98 9.25
N ASP A 91 2.51 7.56 10.40
CA ASP A 91 2.43 6.89 11.70
C ASP A 91 0.99 6.50 12.06
N ALA A 92 0.03 7.41 11.88
CA ALA A 92 -1.38 7.12 12.10
C ALA A 92 -1.87 6.00 11.16
N PHE A 93 -1.49 6.05 9.88
CA PHE A 93 -1.87 5.04 8.90
C PHE A 93 -1.35 3.65 9.27
N ILE A 94 -0.05 3.50 9.59
CA ILE A 94 0.51 2.17 9.88
C ILE A 94 -0.05 1.59 11.18
N LYS A 95 -0.34 2.43 12.18
CA LYS A 95 -1.03 2.03 13.41
C LYS A 95 -2.45 1.54 13.12
N GLU A 96 -3.14 2.18 12.19
CA GLU A 96 -4.46 1.74 11.74
C GLU A 96 -4.39 0.39 11.02
N MET A 97 -3.38 0.16 10.17
CA MET A 97 -3.16 -1.14 9.50
C MET A 97 -2.90 -2.27 10.49
N LEU A 98 -2.15 -1.99 11.56
CA LEU A 98 -1.95 -2.92 12.68
C LEU A 98 -3.24 -3.16 13.44
N HIS A 99 -3.99 -2.11 13.77
CA HIS A 99 -5.23 -2.19 14.52
C HIS A 99 -6.32 -2.98 13.80
N TYR A 100 -6.40 -2.85 12.47
CA TYR A 100 -7.36 -3.57 11.63
C TYR A 100 -6.83 -4.88 11.05
N HIS A 101 -5.68 -5.35 11.51
CA HIS A 101 -5.09 -6.62 11.12
C HIS A 101 -4.85 -6.76 9.59
N VAL A 102 -4.54 -5.62 8.96
CA VAL A 102 -4.03 -5.54 7.58
C VAL A 102 -2.53 -5.80 7.57
N ALA A 103 -1.84 -5.41 8.65
CA ALA A 103 -0.45 -5.73 8.92
C ALA A 103 -0.29 -6.31 10.33
N GLU A 104 0.80 -7.03 10.53
CA GLU A 104 1.17 -7.66 11.80
C GLU A 104 2.69 -7.60 12.01
N TYR A 105 3.12 -7.74 13.26
CA TYR A 105 4.53 -7.89 13.58
C TYR A 105 5.01 -9.31 13.23
N VAL A 106 6.19 -9.40 12.63
CA VAL A 106 6.83 -10.69 12.36
C VAL A 106 7.36 -11.26 13.68
N SER A 107 6.93 -12.48 14.00
CA SER A 107 7.37 -13.20 15.21
C SER A 107 8.77 -13.78 15.03
N GLY A 108 9.58 -13.77 16.10
CA GLY A 108 10.89 -14.43 16.12
C GLY A 108 12.08 -13.60 15.61
N GLY A 109 11.92 -12.30 15.39
CA GLY A 109 13.02 -11.38 15.05
C GLY A 109 13.82 -10.91 16.28
N ASP A 110 14.98 -10.30 16.02
CA ASP A 110 15.75 -9.53 17.02
C ASP A 110 14.82 -8.41 17.56
N GLY A 111 14.39 -8.53 18.81
CA GLY A 111 13.30 -7.76 19.42
C GLY A 111 13.49 -6.25 19.48
N ARG A 112 14.54 -5.71 18.87
CA ARG A 112 14.86 -4.29 18.78
C ARG A 112 14.27 -3.60 17.55
N THR A 113 13.95 -4.34 16.49
CA THR A 113 13.57 -3.73 15.19
C THR A 113 12.08 -3.89 14.84
N HIS A 114 11.36 -4.80 15.51
CA HIS A 114 9.93 -5.09 15.32
C HIS A 114 9.47 -5.01 13.83
N PRO A 115 10.00 -5.88 12.97
CA PRO A 115 9.58 -5.92 11.57
C PRO A 115 8.09 -6.23 11.43
N LEU A 116 7.49 -5.70 10.37
CA LEU A 116 6.09 -5.83 10.00
C LEU A 116 5.94 -6.63 8.71
N GLN A 117 4.80 -7.29 8.56
CA GLN A 117 4.36 -7.88 7.31
C GLN A 117 2.85 -7.65 7.09
N PRO A 118 2.37 -7.58 5.83
CA PRO A 118 0.95 -7.74 5.55
C PRO A 118 0.46 -9.09 6.07
N THR A 119 -0.78 -9.15 6.52
CA THR A 119 -1.41 -10.42 6.91
C THR A 119 -1.72 -11.27 5.68
N ALA A 120 -1.87 -12.59 5.86
CA ALA A 120 -2.24 -13.49 4.76
C ALA A 120 -3.61 -13.15 4.12
N ALA A 121 -4.49 -12.45 4.83
CA ALA A 121 -5.75 -11.96 4.27
C ALA A 121 -5.57 -10.74 3.35
N THR A 122 -4.38 -10.12 3.38
CA THR A 122 -4.06 -8.89 2.64
C THR A 122 -3.29 -9.17 1.33
N VAL A 123 -2.62 -10.32 1.21
CA VAL A 123 -1.77 -10.70 0.06
C VAL A 123 -2.15 -12.02 -0.57
#